data_AF-A0A9X3B847-F1
#
_entry.id   AF-A0A9X3B847-F1
#
_cell.length_a   1.000
_cell.length_b   1.000
_cell.length_c   1.000
_cell.angle_alpha   90.00
_cell.angle_beta   90.00
_cell.angle_gamma   90.00
#
_symmetry.space_group_name_H-M   'P 1'
#
loop_
_entity.id
_entity.type
_entity.pdbx_description
1 polymer ?
#
loop_
_entity_poly.entity_id
_entity_poly.type
_entity_poly.pdbx_seq_one_letter_code
_entity_poly.pdbx_strand_id
1 'polypeptide(L)'
;MKDEEYKRLINERDVLDRTTLNVTLKEVVSRHELELASEIQRILKNNKIQKPDLHLKPYDTTTNYYKVDLTSDHIEKIIDIFFELESSHIGENGETTPTASFYASLVDKWNELT
;
A
#
# COMPACT_ATOMS: atom_id res chain seq x y z
N MET A 1 19.95 -13.21 -2.65
CA MET A 1 19.78 -11.92 -3.35
C MET A 1 20.81 -10.93 -2.85
N LYS A 2 21.42 -10.12 -3.72
CA LYS A 2 22.44 -9.13 -3.32
C LYS A 2 21.79 -7.84 -2.81
N ASP A 3 22.50 -7.06 -1.99
CA ASP A 3 21.97 -5.82 -1.40
C ASP A 3 21.58 -4.77 -2.46
N GLU A 4 22.43 -4.58 -3.48
CA GLU A 4 22.14 -3.65 -4.58
C GLU A 4 20.94 -4.08 -5.43
N GLU A 5 20.73 -5.39 -5.59
CA GLU A 5 19.58 -5.95 -6.28
C GLU A 5 18.30 -5.71 -5.47
N TYR A 6 18.34 -5.93 -4.15
CA TYR A 6 17.23 -5.61 -3.25
C TYR A 6 16.84 -4.14 -3.30
N LYS A 7 17.83 -3.24 -3.20
CA LYS A 7 17.61 -1.79 -3.27
C LYS A 7 16.96 -1.40 -4.58
N ARG A 8 17.35 -2.00 -5.70
CA ARG A 8 16.69 -1.75 -7.00
C ARG A 8 15.23 -2.20 -6.96
N LEU A 9 14.98 -3.44 -6.54
CA LEU A 9 13.62 -4.01 -6.47
C LEU A 9 12.69 -3.18 -5.59
N ILE A 10 13.11 -2.76 -4.39
CA ILE A 10 12.22 -2.01 -3.48
C ILE A 10 11.94 -0.56 -3.93
N ASN A 11 12.68 -0.06 -4.91
CA ASN A 11 12.45 1.25 -5.52
C ASN A 11 11.74 1.12 -6.88
N GLU A 12 11.30 -0.08 -7.26
CA GLU A 12 10.46 -0.26 -8.43
C GLU A 12 9.07 0.34 -8.18
N ARG A 13 8.47 0.85 -9.25
CA ARG A 13 7.20 1.57 -9.22
C ARG A 13 6.08 0.75 -8.56
N ASP A 14 6.00 -0.52 -8.89
CA ASP A 14 4.99 -1.49 -8.47
C ASP A 14 5.31 -2.16 -7.13
N VAL A 15 5.96 -1.43 -6.23
CA VAL A 15 6.34 -1.94 -4.91
C VAL A 15 5.82 -1.06 -3.80
N LEU A 16 5.07 -1.66 -2.88
CA LEU A 16 4.54 -0.99 -1.70
C LEU A 16 5.09 -1.60 -0.40
N ASP A 17 5.19 -0.74 0.62
CA ASP A 17 5.55 -1.16 1.97
C ASP A 17 4.41 -1.87 2.69
N ARG A 18 4.75 -2.71 3.68
CA ARG A 18 3.78 -3.48 4.46
C ARG A 18 2.69 -2.61 5.11
N THR A 19 3.03 -1.41 5.57
CA THR A 19 2.08 -0.53 6.28
C THR A 19 1.00 -0.06 5.32
N THR A 20 1.40 0.41 4.14
CA THR A 20 0.46 0.81 3.08
C THR A 20 -0.51 -0.31 2.72
N LEU A 21 -0.01 -1.54 2.52
CA LEU A 21 -0.87 -2.69 2.21
C LEU A 21 -1.80 -3.11 3.36
N ASN A 22 -1.34 -3.05 4.61
CA ASN A 22 -2.18 -3.37 5.76
C ASN A 22 -3.30 -2.35 5.97
N VAL A 23 -3.01 -1.06 5.78
CA VAL A 23 -4.04 -0.01 5.84
C VAL A 23 -5.04 -0.19 4.71
N THR A 24 -4.56 -0.44 3.49
CA THR A 24 -5.42 -0.77 2.35
C THR A 24 -6.32 -1.95 2.67
N LEU A 25 -5.77 -3.06 3.18
CA LEU A 25 -6.54 -4.23 3.56
C LEU A 25 -7.64 -3.90 4.59
N LYS A 26 -7.32 -3.10 5.61
CA LYS A 26 -8.27 -2.69 6.64
C LYS A 26 -9.45 -1.92 6.04
N GLU A 27 -9.19 -0.98 5.13
CA GLU A 27 -10.23 -0.13 4.55
C GLU A 27 -11.08 -0.87 3.49
N VAL A 28 -10.49 -1.76 2.69
CA VAL A 28 -11.28 -2.59 1.76
C VAL A 28 -12.16 -3.59 2.52
N VAL A 29 -11.68 -4.15 3.63
CA VAL A 29 -12.48 -5.05 4.50
C VAL A 29 -13.61 -4.30 5.19
N SER A 30 -13.37 -3.09 5.71
CA SER A 30 -14.41 -2.30 6.38
C SER A 30 -15.56 -1.92 5.43
N ARG A 31 -15.25 -1.80 4.14
CA ARG A 31 -16.19 -1.49 3.04
C ARG A 31 -16.78 -2.74 2.37
N HIS A 32 -16.47 -3.95 2.86
CA HIS A 32 -16.95 -5.23 2.30
C HIS A 32 -16.51 -5.48 0.85
N GLU A 33 -15.38 -4.92 0.44
CA GLU A 33 -14.76 -5.14 -0.87
C GLU A 33 -13.97 -6.46 -0.88
N LEU A 34 -14.70 -7.58 -0.83
CA LEU A 34 -14.13 -8.92 -0.57
C LEU A 34 -13.12 -9.38 -1.62
N GLU A 35 -13.33 -9.01 -2.89
CA GLU A 35 -12.40 -9.34 -3.97
C GLU A 35 -11.06 -8.64 -3.79
N LEU A 36 -11.07 -7.31 -3.59
CA LEU A 36 -9.86 -6.53 -3.29
C LEU A 36 -9.20 -7.01 -2.01
N ALA A 37 -9.97 -7.30 -0.96
CA ALA A 37 -9.44 -7.83 0.28
C ALA A 37 -8.68 -9.15 0.05
N SER A 38 -9.23 -10.06 -0.76
CA SER A 38 -8.59 -11.32 -1.12
C SER A 38 -7.28 -11.10 -1.88
N GLU A 39 -7.27 -10.18 -2.85
CA GLU A 39 -6.08 -9.87 -3.64
C GLU A 39 -4.96 -9.23 -2.79
N ILE A 40 -5.30 -8.27 -1.92
CA ILE A 40 -4.31 -7.67 -1.00
C ILE A 40 -3.76 -8.72 -0.01
N GLN A 41 -4.61 -9.63 0.48
CA GLN A 41 -4.16 -10.74 1.32
C GLN A 41 -3.22 -11.69 0.56
N ARG A 42 -3.52 -12.00 -0.72
CA ARG A 42 -2.64 -12.80 -1.58
C ARG A 42 -1.26 -12.14 -1.72
N ILE A 43 -1.23 -10.83 -2.00
CA ILE A 43 0.02 -10.07 -2.11
C ILE A 43 0.82 -10.13 -0.80
N LEU A 44 0.18 -9.86 0.34
CA LEU A 44 0.82 -9.89 1.66
C LEU A 44 1.39 -11.27 2.03
N LYS A 45 0.83 -12.35 1.47
CA LYS A 45 1.27 -13.72 1.71
C LYS A 45 2.37 -14.18 0.74
N ASN A 46 2.23 -13.85 -0.54
CA ASN A 46 2.99 -14.50 -1.61
C ASN A 46 4.00 -13.58 -2.29
N ASN A 47 3.78 -12.26 -2.29
CA ASN A 47 4.54 -11.32 -3.12
C ASN A 47 5.59 -10.54 -2.33
N LYS A 48 5.96 -11.03 -1.13
CA LYS A 48 7.01 -10.42 -0.32
C LYS A 48 8.34 -10.47 -1.06
N ILE A 49 8.97 -9.32 -1.26
CA ILE A 49 10.34 -9.25 -1.77
C ILE A 49 11.24 -9.78 -0.65
N GLN A 50 11.96 -10.87 -0.93
CA GLN A 50 12.89 -11.46 0.03
C GLN A 50 13.94 -10.41 0.40
N LYS A 51 14.37 -10.37 1.66
CA LYS A 51 15.47 -9.49 2.09
C LYS A 51 16.82 -10.17 1.83
N PRO A 52 17.91 -9.41 1.60
CA PRO A 52 19.24 -9.99 1.51
C PRO A 52 19.66 -10.55 2.88
N ASP A 53 20.51 -11.57 2.88
CA ASP A 53 20.88 -12.29 4.12
C ASP A 53 21.57 -11.39 5.16
N LEU A 54 22.26 -10.34 4.69
CA LEU A 54 22.95 -9.34 5.52
C LEU A 54 22.12 -8.08 5.80
N HIS A 55 20.81 -8.11 5.56
CA HIS A 55 19.95 -6.97 5.90
C HIS A 55 20.04 -6.66 7.39
N LEU A 56 20.16 -5.38 7.76
CA LEU A 56 20.28 -4.91 9.16
C LEU A 56 19.15 -5.43 10.07
N LYS A 57 17.97 -5.68 9.51
CA LYS A 57 16.79 -6.21 10.21
C LYS A 57 16.12 -7.31 9.37
N PRO A 58 16.66 -8.54 9.35
CA PRO A 58 16.18 -9.58 8.43
C PRO A 58 14.83 -10.15 8.86
N TYR A 59 14.53 -10.12 10.17
CA TYR A 59 13.29 -10.65 10.75
C TYR A 59 12.22 -9.60 11.06
N ASP A 60 12.55 -8.31 10.92
CA ASP A 60 11.59 -7.24 11.17
C ASP A 60 10.59 -7.13 10.02
N THR A 61 9.36 -7.56 10.26
CA THR A 61 8.33 -7.56 9.22
C THR A 61 7.82 -6.18 8.85
N THR A 62 8.00 -5.18 9.71
CA THR A 62 7.51 -3.81 9.45
C THR A 62 8.23 -3.14 8.28
N THR A 63 9.43 -3.61 7.97
CA THR A 63 10.28 -3.12 6.87
C THR A 63 10.22 -4.02 5.64
N ASN A 64 9.17 -4.84 5.51
CA ASN A 64 8.96 -5.67 4.33
C ASN A 64 8.31 -4.86 3.21
N TYR A 65 8.75 -5.15 1.99
CA TYR A 65 8.19 -4.61 0.75
C TYR A 65 7.59 -5.74 -0.08
N TYR A 66 6.61 -5.38 -0.91
CA TYR A 66 5.79 -6.32 -1.64
C TYR A 66 5.59 -5.83 -3.07
N LYS A 67 5.72 -6.76 -4.02
CA LYS A 67 5.39 -6.52 -5.42
C LYS A 67 3.87 -6.51 -5.59
N VAL A 68 3.33 -5.44 -6.17
CA VAL A 68 1.91 -5.26 -6.42
C VAL A 68 1.62 -5.61 -7.87
N ASP A 69 0.89 -6.70 -8.07
CA ASP A 69 0.53 -7.27 -9.38
C ASP A 69 -0.99 -7.20 -9.62
N LEU A 70 -1.63 -6.12 -9.14
CA LEU A 70 -3.05 -5.86 -9.34
C LEU A 70 -3.34 -5.34 -10.74
N THR A 71 -4.60 -5.51 -11.18
CA THR A 71 -5.10 -4.87 -12.40
C THR A 71 -5.25 -3.36 -12.21
N SER A 72 -5.23 -2.59 -13.30
CA SER A 72 -5.50 -1.16 -13.27
C SER A 72 -6.85 -0.85 -12.63
N ASP A 73 -7.91 -1.61 -12.97
CA ASP A 73 -9.24 -1.46 -12.38
C ASP A 73 -9.24 -1.64 -10.85
N HIS A 74 -8.46 -2.60 -10.34
CA HIS A 74 -8.31 -2.79 -8.89
C HIS A 74 -7.56 -1.64 -8.24
N ILE A 75 -6.52 -1.11 -8.90
CA ILE A 75 -5.75 0.03 -8.40
C ILE A 75 -6.62 1.30 -8.37
N GLU A 76 -7.34 1.59 -9.45
CA GLU A 76 -8.27 2.73 -9.53
C GLU A 76 -9.34 2.65 -8.43
N LYS A 77 -9.91 1.46 -8.21
CA LYS A 77 -10.90 1.28 -7.14
C LYS A 77 -10.32 1.51 -5.74
N ILE A 78 -9.06 1.15 -5.49
CA ILE A 78 -8.38 1.43 -4.22
C ILE A 78 -8.13 2.94 -4.07
N ILE A 79 -7.74 3.62 -5.14
CA ILE A 79 -7.54 5.07 -5.17
C ILE A 79 -8.85 5.79 -4.84
N ASP A 80 -9.96 5.38 -5.47
CA ASP A 80 -11.30 5.94 -5.22
C ASP A 80 -11.70 5.79 -3.74
N ILE A 81 -11.46 4.61 -3.14
CA ILE A 81 -11.72 4.37 -1.72
C ILE A 81 -10.95 5.36 -0.84
N PHE A 82 -9.68 5.62 -1.16
CA PHE A 82 -8.88 6.56 -0.38
C PHE A 82 -9.24 8.03 -0.63
N PHE A 83 -9.65 8.41 -1.83
CA PHE A 83 -10.20 9.75 -2.09
C PHE A 83 -11.48 10.00 -1.30
N GLU A 84 -12.39 9.02 -1.24
CA GLU A 84 -13.58 9.13 -0.41
C GLU A 84 -13.23 9.28 1.08
N LEU A 85 -12.25 8.52 1.57
CA LEU A 85 -11.79 8.61 2.95
C LEU A 85 -11.09 9.94 3.24
N GLU A 86 -10.29 10.46 2.33
CA GLU A 86 -9.72 11.80 2.43
C GLU A 86 -10.84 12.84 2.58
N SER A 87 -11.79 12.84 1.64
CA SER A 87 -12.92 13.78 1.61
C SER A 87 -13.77 13.70 2.87
N SER A 88 -14.02 12.50 3.39
CA SER A 88 -14.84 12.30 4.60
C SER A 88 -14.16 12.77 5.89
N HIS A 89 -12.87 13.09 5.85
CA HIS A 89 -12.09 13.55 7.00
C HIS A 89 -11.64 15.01 6.87
N ILE A 90 -12.13 15.75 5.89
CA ILE A 90 -11.94 17.20 5.83
C ILE A 90 -12.67 17.87 7.00
N GLY A 91 -12.06 18.93 7.56
CA GLY A 91 -12.63 19.67 8.68
C GLY A 91 -13.88 20.45 8.28
N GLU A 92 -14.66 20.89 9.28
CA GLU A 92 -15.95 21.56 9.06
C GLU A 92 -15.84 22.84 8.22
N ASN A 93 -14.67 23.48 8.17
CA ASN A 93 -14.43 24.69 7.37
C ASN A 93 -13.70 24.40 6.05
N GLY A 94 -13.61 23.13 5.65
CA GLY A 94 -12.89 22.72 4.44
C GLY A 94 -11.39 22.58 4.62
N GLU A 95 -10.88 22.66 5.85
CA GLU A 95 -9.45 22.50 6.14
C GLU A 95 -9.01 21.03 6.08
N THR A 96 -7.82 20.78 5.54
CA THR A 96 -7.22 19.44 5.57
C THR A 96 -6.83 19.07 7.00
N THR A 97 -7.40 17.97 7.50
CA THR A 97 -7.02 17.40 8.80
C THR A 97 -5.83 16.45 8.66
N PRO A 98 -5.13 16.10 9.76
CA PRO A 98 -4.07 15.08 9.72
C PRO A 98 -4.52 13.74 9.13
N THR A 99 -5.78 13.34 9.37
CA THR A 99 -6.34 12.09 8.83
C THR A 99 -6.63 12.21 7.34
N ALA A 100 -7.16 13.35 6.88
CA ALA A 100 -7.31 13.61 5.45
C ALA A 100 -5.95 13.59 4.74
N SER A 101 -4.93 14.28 5.29
CA SER A 101 -3.56 14.23 4.75
C SER A 101 -2.97 12.83 4.73
N PHE A 102 -3.28 12.00 5.73
CA PHE A 102 -2.85 10.61 5.74
C PHE A 102 -3.46 9.82 4.57
N TYR A 103 -4.77 9.94 4.32
CA TYR A 103 -5.40 9.29 3.17
C TYR A 103 -4.92 9.85 1.83
N ALA A 104 -4.72 11.15 1.72
CA ALA A 104 -4.09 11.77 0.55
C ALA A 104 -2.70 11.17 0.25
N SER A 105 -1.88 10.91 1.29
CA SER A 105 -0.59 10.26 1.09
C SER A 105 -0.68 8.81 0.60
N LEU A 106 -1.80 8.12 0.87
CA LEU A 106 -2.07 6.78 0.32
C LEU A 106 -2.53 6.87 -1.13
N VAL A 107 -3.38 7.86 -1.45
CA VAL A 107 -3.76 8.19 -2.83
C VAL A 107 -2.51 8.42 -3.68
N ASP A 108 -1.56 9.23 -3.21
CA ASP A 108 -0.30 9.49 -3.93
C ASP A 108 0.47 8.19 -4.21
N LYS A 109 0.67 7.36 -3.19
CA LYS A 109 1.36 6.06 -3.32
C LYS A 109 0.69 5.10 -4.30
N TRP A 110 -0.64 5.06 -4.33
CA TRP A 110 -1.36 4.18 -5.24
C TRP A 110 -1.41 4.74 -6.67
N ASN A 111 -1.52 6.06 -6.85
CA ASN A 111 -1.37 6.71 -8.15
C ASN A 111 0.03 6.52 -8.75
N GLU A 112 1.05 6.43 -7.90
CA GLU A 112 2.38 6.07 -8.36
C GLU A 112 2.43 4.69 -9.03
N LEU A 113 1.39 3.84 -8.98
CA LEU A 113 1.37 2.53 -9.65
C LEU A 113 0.80 2.56 -11.08
N THR A 114 -0.02 3.56 -11.43
CA THR A 114 -0.73 3.72 -12.71
C THR A 114 0.04 4.54 -13.73
#